data_AF-A0A2G1WVR1-F1
#
_entry.id   AF-A0A2G1WVR1-F1
#
_cell.length_a   1.000
_cell.length_b   1.000
_cell.length_c   1.000
_cell.angle_alpha   90.00
_cell.angle_beta   90.00
_cell.angle_gamma   90.00
#
_symmetry.space_group_name_H-M   'P 1'
#
loop_
_entity.id
_entity.type
_entity.pdbx_description
1 polymer ?
#
loop_
_entity_poly.entity_id
_entity_poly.type
_entity_poly.pdbx_seq_one_letter_code
_entity_poly.pdbx_strand_id
1 'polypeptide(L)'
;MSQPSDVRVDELLSAARTATGDELRSLTYFTHDDIDQLYLRSDLSQTADLVGFAENERQGFHAQSMYADTQLGDYRFTVRVFENGYLTRVIANDHGVWATTDSMEIDRFEELASALAAILRSFDPA
;
A
#
# COMPACT_ATOMS: atom_id res chain seq x y z
N MET A 1 19.13 -10.63 14.43
CA MET A 1 18.52 -9.36 14.86
C MET A 1 18.06 -8.68 13.60
N SER A 2 16.77 -8.71 13.29
CA SER A 2 16.21 -8.03 12.12
C SER A 2 16.40 -6.52 12.29
N GLN A 3 16.69 -5.80 11.21
CA GLN A 3 16.84 -4.35 11.27
C GLN A 3 15.49 -3.70 11.60
N PRO A 4 15.46 -2.48 12.16
CA PRO A 4 14.20 -1.77 12.43
C PRO A 4 13.30 -1.60 11.20
N SER A 5 13.87 -1.63 9.98
CA SER A 5 13.15 -1.72 8.71
C SER A 5 12.43 -3.06 8.54
N ASP A 6 13.09 -4.19 8.82
CA ASP A 6 12.50 -5.54 8.69
C ASP A 6 11.29 -5.72 9.62
N VAL A 7 11.36 -5.24 10.86
CA VAL A 7 10.25 -5.36 11.83
C VAL A 7 9.01 -4.60 11.34
N ARG A 8 9.22 -3.40 10.80
CA ARG A 8 8.16 -2.55 10.24
C ARG A 8 7.55 -3.14 8.96
N VAL A 9 8.37 -3.83 8.17
CA VAL A 9 7.96 -4.58 6.97
C VAL A 9 7.09 -5.78 7.34
N ASP A 10 7.48 -6.55 8.36
CA ASP A 10 6.70 -7.69 8.87
C ASP A 10 5.33 -7.24 9.40
N GLU A 11 5.27 -6.08 10.08
CA GLU A 11 4.01 -5.50 10.56
C GLU A 11 3.07 -5.12 9.41
N LEU A 12 3.58 -4.48 8.35
CA LEU A 12 2.78 -4.16 7.16
C LEU A 12 2.21 -5.43 6.51
N LEU A 13 3.03 -6.47 6.36
CA LEU A 13 2.58 -7.74 5.78
C LEU A 13 1.55 -8.44 6.67
N SER A 14 1.78 -8.46 7.98
CA SER A 14 0.84 -9.04 8.93
C SER A 14 -0.51 -8.33 8.88
N ALA A 15 -0.52 -6.99 8.91
CA ALA A 15 -1.75 -6.21 8.85
C ALA A 15 -2.49 -6.40 7.52
N ALA A 16 -1.77 -6.41 6.40
CA ALA A 16 -2.36 -6.67 5.09
C ALA A 16 -3.06 -8.04 5.06
N ARG A 17 -2.37 -9.10 5.51
CA ARG A 17 -2.94 -10.46 5.57
C ARG A 17 -4.13 -10.57 6.52
N THR A 18 -4.12 -9.85 7.64
CA THR A 18 -5.27 -9.83 8.56
C THR A 18 -6.49 -9.20 7.90
N ALA A 19 -6.32 -8.11 7.16
CA ALA A 19 -7.43 -7.41 6.53
C ALA A 19 -7.95 -8.13 5.26
N THR A 20 -7.07 -8.71 4.45
CA THR A 20 -7.45 -9.29 3.15
C THR A 20 -7.57 -10.81 3.15
N GLY A 21 -7.00 -11.50 4.14
CA GLY A 21 -6.90 -12.96 4.13
C GLY A 21 -6.11 -13.49 2.92
N ASP A 22 -6.62 -14.57 2.33
CA ASP A 22 -5.99 -15.27 1.19
C ASP A 22 -6.09 -14.51 -0.14
N GLU A 23 -6.88 -13.42 -0.18
CA GLU A 23 -7.03 -12.58 -1.36
C GLU A 23 -5.80 -11.70 -1.63
N LEU A 24 -4.83 -11.63 -0.69
CA LEU A 24 -3.60 -10.85 -0.89
C LEU A 24 -2.74 -11.48 -1.98
N ARG A 25 -2.49 -10.72 -3.04
CA ARG A 25 -1.63 -11.12 -4.17
C ARG A 25 -0.23 -10.57 -4.06
N SER A 26 -0.09 -9.30 -3.71
CA SER A 26 1.22 -8.68 -3.48
C SER A 26 1.11 -7.53 -2.50
N LEU A 27 2.23 -7.23 -1.84
CA LEU A 27 2.41 -6.04 -1.02
C LEU A 27 3.74 -5.41 -1.40
N THR A 28 3.73 -4.11 -1.68
CA THR A 28 4.94 -3.37 -2.04
C THR A 28 4.96 -2.07 -1.26
N TYR A 29 6.09 -1.83 -0.60
CA TYR A 29 6.39 -0.59 0.09
C TYR A 29 7.23 0.31 -0.82
N PHE A 30 7.04 1.62 -0.70
CA PHE A 30 7.78 2.58 -1.50
C PHE A 30 7.99 3.89 -0.75
N THR A 31 9.06 4.58 -1.13
CA THR A 31 9.34 5.96 -0.76
C THR A 31 9.57 6.78 -2.04
N HIS A 32 9.97 8.04 -1.88
CA HIS A 32 10.42 8.84 -3.01
C HIS A 32 11.60 8.22 -3.78
N ASP A 33 12.50 7.54 -3.08
CA ASP A 33 13.77 7.06 -3.65
C ASP A 33 13.75 5.56 -3.96
N ASP A 34 13.04 4.77 -3.17
CA ASP A 34 13.13 3.30 -3.21
C ASP A 34 11.76 2.61 -3.30
N ILE A 35 11.77 1.34 -3.75
CA ILE A 35 10.59 0.48 -3.88
C ILE A 35 11.03 -0.93 -3.47
N ASP A 36 10.33 -1.52 -2.49
CA ASP A 36 10.61 -2.85 -1.96
C ASP A 36 9.37 -3.75 -1.99
N GLN A 37 9.48 -4.89 -2.67
CA GLN A 37 8.41 -5.88 -2.76
C GLN A 37 8.44 -6.80 -1.54
N LEU A 38 7.55 -6.51 -0.58
CA LEU A 38 7.49 -7.21 0.71
C LEU A 38 6.85 -8.59 0.60
N TYR A 39 5.94 -8.77 -0.36
CA TYR A 39 5.23 -10.02 -0.56
C TYR A 39 4.75 -10.19 -1.99
N LEU A 40 4.83 -11.42 -2.48
CA LEU A 40 4.21 -11.89 -3.70
C LEU A 40 3.66 -13.30 -3.45
N ARG A 41 2.39 -13.53 -3.81
CA ARG A 41 1.77 -14.85 -3.71
C ARG A 41 2.45 -15.83 -4.66
N SER A 42 2.62 -17.08 -4.21
CA SER A 42 3.48 -18.07 -4.87
C SER A 42 3.02 -18.52 -6.26
N ASP A 43 1.75 -18.32 -6.59
CA ASP A 43 1.14 -18.58 -7.91
C ASP A 43 1.43 -17.46 -8.93
N LEU A 44 1.97 -16.32 -8.49
CA LEU A 44 2.28 -15.17 -9.33
C LEU A 44 3.76 -15.15 -9.68
N SER A 45 4.06 -14.95 -10.96
CA SER A 45 5.41 -14.58 -11.39
C SER A 45 5.73 -13.15 -10.95
N GLN A 46 6.99 -12.87 -10.59
CA GLN A 46 7.47 -11.52 -10.33
C GLN A 46 7.39 -10.70 -11.62
N THR A 47 6.23 -10.07 -11.86
CA THR A 47 5.95 -9.47 -13.16
C THR A 47 6.66 -8.12 -13.26
N ALA A 48 7.39 -7.93 -14.36
CA ALA A 48 7.98 -6.66 -14.77
C ALA A 48 6.96 -5.49 -14.83
N ASP A 49 5.66 -5.80 -14.91
CA ASP A 49 4.56 -4.83 -14.84
C ASP A 49 4.53 -4.01 -13.54
N LEU A 50 4.93 -4.58 -12.40
CA LEU A 50 4.85 -3.85 -11.12
C LEU A 50 5.88 -2.70 -11.01
N VAL A 51 7.01 -2.80 -11.71
CA VAL A 51 8.07 -1.78 -11.68
C VAL A 51 7.65 -0.52 -12.44
N GLY A 52 7.02 -0.67 -13.62
CA GLY A 52 6.48 0.48 -14.37
C GLY A 52 5.30 1.16 -13.66
N PHE A 53 4.50 0.39 -12.93
CA PHE A 53 3.44 0.92 -12.05
C PHE A 53 4.02 1.70 -10.86
N ALA A 54 5.10 1.20 -10.27
CA ALA A 54 5.76 1.81 -9.12
C ALA A 54 6.32 3.21 -9.42
N GLU A 55 6.91 3.41 -10.61
CA GLU A 55 7.39 4.72 -11.04
C GLU A 55 6.26 5.74 -11.25
N ASN A 56 5.12 5.31 -11.83
CA ASN A 56 3.94 6.16 -11.94
C ASN A 56 3.29 6.43 -10.56
N GLU A 57 3.44 5.51 -9.62
CA GLU A 57 2.91 5.62 -8.27
C GLU A 57 3.64 6.64 -7.38
N ARG A 58 4.94 6.85 -7.59
CA ARG A 58 5.68 7.92 -6.91
C ARG A 58 5.13 9.32 -7.21
N GLN A 59 4.39 9.51 -8.30
CA GLN A 59 3.66 10.77 -8.55
C GLN A 59 2.46 10.96 -7.60
N GLY A 60 2.02 9.90 -6.92
CA GLY A 60 0.89 9.90 -5.99
C GLY A 60 1.10 10.80 -4.76
N PHE A 61 2.35 10.99 -4.30
CA PHE A 61 2.67 11.95 -3.24
C PHE A 61 2.27 13.38 -3.61
N HIS A 62 2.43 13.75 -4.89
CA HIS A 62 2.06 15.07 -5.39
C HIS A 62 0.53 15.25 -5.40
N ALA A 63 -0.23 14.21 -5.76
CA ALA A 63 -1.69 14.24 -5.78
C ALA A 63 -2.29 14.47 -4.38
N GLN A 64 -1.68 13.94 -3.31
CA GLN A 64 -2.16 14.14 -1.93
C GLN A 64 -2.20 15.63 -1.55
N SER A 65 -1.17 16.39 -1.90
CA SER A 65 -1.11 17.83 -1.63
C SER A 65 -2.19 18.63 -2.34
N MET A 66 -2.70 18.15 -3.48
CA MET A 66 -3.75 18.85 -4.25
C MET A 66 -5.15 18.72 -3.62
N TYR A 67 -5.36 17.76 -2.73
CA TYR A 67 -6.63 17.56 -2.02
C TYR A 67 -6.64 18.20 -0.63
N ALA A 68 -5.50 18.75 -0.18
CA ALA A 68 -5.41 19.48 1.08
C ALA A 68 -6.36 20.69 1.09
N ASP A 69 -6.93 21.00 2.25
CA ASP A 69 -7.83 22.14 2.47
C ASP A 69 -9.10 22.15 1.60
N THR A 70 -9.48 21.01 1.01
CA THR A 70 -10.74 20.84 0.29
C THR A 70 -11.87 20.42 1.24
N GLN A 71 -13.13 20.57 0.80
CA GLN A 71 -14.30 20.07 1.55
C GLN A 71 -14.36 18.54 1.64
N LEU A 72 -13.49 17.83 0.93
CA LEU A 72 -13.38 16.36 0.98
C LEU A 72 -12.63 15.89 2.23
N GLY A 73 -11.92 16.80 2.92
CA GLY A 73 -11.07 16.46 4.06
C GLY A 73 -9.77 15.77 3.64
N ASP A 74 -9.12 15.14 4.61
CA ASP A 74 -7.81 14.52 4.39
C ASP A 74 -7.91 13.33 3.44
N TYR A 75 -7.01 13.29 2.46
CA TYR A 75 -6.86 12.15 1.56
C TYR A 75 -6.47 10.89 2.36
N ARG A 76 -7.26 9.81 2.21
CA ARG A 76 -7.07 8.56 2.97
C ARG A 76 -6.36 7.46 2.17
N PHE A 77 -6.93 7.08 1.02
CA PHE A 77 -6.40 6.02 0.16
C PHE A 77 -7.04 6.09 -1.23
N THR A 78 -6.50 5.33 -2.19
CA THR A 78 -7.11 5.12 -3.52
C THR A 78 -7.32 3.64 -3.75
N VAL A 79 -8.43 3.28 -4.41
CA VAL A 79 -8.66 1.96 -4.99
C VAL A 79 -8.73 2.08 -6.51
N ARG A 80 -7.97 1.26 -7.22
CA ARG A 80 -8.08 1.07 -8.66
C ARG A 80 -8.61 -0.33 -8.94
N VAL A 81 -9.58 -0.40 -9.83
CA VAL A 81 -10.26 -1.64 -10.20
C VAL A 81 -9.75 -2.11 -11.55
N PHE A 82 -9.37 -3.38 -11.63
CA PHE A 82 -8.94 -4.07 -12.84
C PHE A 82 -9.84 -5.29 -13.07
N GLU A 83 -9.83 -5.80 -14.30
CA GLU A 83 -10.55 -7.04 -14.64
C GLU A 83 -10.19 -8.20 -13.71
N ASN A 84 -8.90 -8.27 -13.34
CA ASN A 84 -8.35 -9.34 -12.53
C ASN A 84 -8.12 -8.91 -11.08
N GLY A 85 -8.89 -7.96 -10.52
CA GLY A 85 -8.81 -7.62 -9.09
C GLY A 85 -8.51 -6.14 -8.84
N TYR A 86 -7.88 -5.85 -7.71
CA TYR A 86 -7.83 -4.49 -7.18
C TYR A 86 -6.41 -4.09 -6.78
N LEU A 87 -6.15 -2.78 -6.84
CA LEU A 87 -4.98 -2.15 -6.25
C LEU A 87 -5.44 -1.12 -5.23
N THR A 88 -5.03 -1.30 -3.99
CA THR A 88 -5.26 -0.34 -2.90
C THR A 88 -3.95 0.35 -2.57
N ARG A 89 -3.96 1.67 -2.58
CA ARG A 89 -2.79 2.48 -2.25
C ARG A 89 -3.06 3.36 -1.05
N VAL A 90 -2.10 3.35 -0.13
CA VAL A 90 -2.05 4.20 1.05
C VAL A 90 -0.73 4.95 1.07
N ILE A 91 -0.79 6.24 1.39
CA ILE A 91 0.38 7.09 1.56
C ILE A 91 0.22 7.83 2.89
N ALA A 92 1.27 7.85 3.69
CA ALA A 92 1.36 8.67 4.89
C ALA A 92 2.79 9.20 5.04
N ASN A 93 2.92 10.53 5.15
CA ASN A 93 4.20 11.24 5.11
C ASN A 93 4.98 10.87 3.83
N ASP A 94 6.27 10.53 3.95
CA ASP A 94 7.14 10.13 2.83
C ASP A 94 7.10 8.61 2.55
N HIS A 95 6.12 7.91 3.13
CA HIS A 95 5.99 6.47 3.03
C HIS A 95 4.69 6.07 2.33
N GLY A 96 4.81 5.10 1.44
CA GLY A 96 3.69 4.55 0.70
C GLY A 96 3.69 3.03 0.71
N VAL A 97 2.49 2.46 0.58
CA VAL A 97 2.31 1.04 0.33
C VAL A 97 1.17 0.86 -0.67
N TRP A 98 1.31 -0.12 -1.56
CA TRP A 98 0.16 -0.66 -2.26
C TRP A 98 0.05 -2.16 -2.06
N ALA A 99 -1.19 -2.61 -2.02
CA ALA A 99 -1.54 -4.01 -2.02
C ALA A 99 -2.33 -4.31 -3.28
N THR A 100 -2.04 -5.45 -3.91
CA THR A 100 -2.94 -6.02 -4.91
C THR A 100 -3.71 -7.17 -4.32
N THR A 101 -4.99 -7.26 -4.67
CA THR A 101 -5.86 -8.33 -4.21
C THR A 101 -6.65 -8.93 -5.36
N ASP A 102 -7.11 -10.16 -5.16
CA ASP A 102 -8.29 -10.71 -5.82
C ASP A 102 -9.55 -9.89 -5.46
N SER A 103 -10.74 -10.42 -5.78
CA SER A 103 -12.00 -9.76 -5.47
C SER A 103 -12.30 -9.75 -3.98
N MET A 104 -12.60 -8.57 -3.43
CA MET A 104 -13.03 -8.44 -2.04
C MET A 104 -14.13 -7.40 -1.86
N GLU A 105 -14.86 -7.56 -0.76
CA GLU A 105 -15.94 -6.65 -0.35
C GLU A 105 -15.40 -5.24 -0.11
N ILE A 106 -16.25 -4.23 -0.35
CA ILE A 106 -15.82 -2.83 -0.30
C ILE A 106 -15.27 -2.42 1.07
N ASP A 107 -15.86 -2.93 2.14
CA ASP A 107 -15.49 -2.63 3.52
C ASP A 107 -14.06 -3.11 3.85
N ARG A 108 -13.57 -4.14 3.15
CA ARG A 108 -12.19 -4.64 3.33
C ARG A 108 -11.15 -3.66 2.84
N PHE A 109 -11.46 -2.82 1.85
CA PHE A 109 -10.52 -1.78 1.41
C PHE A 109 -10.31 -0.73 2.48
N GLU A 110 -11.37 -0.32 3.20
CA GLU A 110 -11.26 0.65 4.29
C GLU A 110 -10.48 0.09 5.47
N GLU A 111 -10.75 -1.17 5.85
CA GLU A 111 -10.03 -1.86 6.92
C GLU A 111 -8.53 -1.97 6.60
N LEU A 112 -8.20 -2.45 5.39
CA LEU A 112 -6.84 -2.55 4.90
C LEU A 112 -6.14 -1.18 4.90
N ALA A 113 -6.80 -0.16 4.33
CA ALA A 113 -6.22 1.17 4.22
C ALA A 113 -5.94 1.80 5.58
N SER A 114 -6.88 1.66 6.52
CA SER A 114 -6.74 2.19 7.89
C SER A 114 -5.58 1.52 8.64
N ALA A 115 -5.49 0.19 8.58
CA ALA A 115 -4.42 -0.57 9.24
C ALA A 115 -3.04 -0.20 8.70
N LEU A 116 -2.89 -0.14 7.38
CA LEU A 116 -1.64 0.25 6.73
C LEU A 116 -1.26 1.69 7.03
N ALA A 117 -2.20 2.63 7.00
CA ALA A 117 -1.95 4.04 7.31
C ALA A 117 -1.46 4.23 8.75
N ALA A 118 -2.02 3.49 9.71
CA ALA A 118 -1.59 3.55 11.11
C ALA A 118 -0.12 3.12 11.28
N ILE A 119 0.29 2.07 10.58
CA ILE A 119 1.68 1.57 10.60
C ILE A 119 2.60 2.57 9.92
N LEU A 120 2.27 3.04 8.71
CA LEU A 120 3.12 3.99 7.97
C LEU A 120 3.38 5.28 8.76
N ARG A 121 2.37 5.83 9.46
CA ARG A 121 2.56 7.03 10.31
C ARG A 121 3.53 6.81 11.47
N SER A 122 3.75 5.56 11.89
CA SER A 122 4.71 5.25 12.95
C SER A 122 6.17 5.26 12.47
N PHE A 123 6.41 5.37 11.15
CA PHE A 123 7.74 5.29 10.59
C PHE A 123 8.55 6.57 10.84
N ASP A 124 7.86 7.73 10.82
CA ASP A 124 8.34 9.05 11.21
C ASP A 124 7.60 9.53 12.48
N PRO A 125 8.05 9.11 13.68
CA PRO A 125 7.54 9.71 14.91
C PRO A 125 7.96 11.19 14.97
N ALA A 126 6.97 12.06 15.14
CA ALA A 126 7.11 13.51 15.28
C ALA A 126 8.10 13.93 16.39
#